data_AF-A0A9N9T2H1-F1
#
_entry.id   AF-A0A9N9T2H1-F1
#
_cell.length_a   1.000
_cell.length_b   1.000
_cell.length_c   1.000
_cell.angle_alpha   90.00
_cell.angle_beta   90.00
_cell.angle_gamma   90.00
#
_symmetry.space_group_name_H-M   'P 1'
#
loop_
_entity.id
_entity.type
_entity.pdbx_description
1 polymer ?
#
loop_
_entity_poly.entity_id
_entity_poly.type
_entity_poly.pdbx_seq_one_letter_code
_entity_poly.pdbx_strand_id
1 'polypeptide(L)'
;MAESVKVQEYKEEVKKQAESLVLKGFPETIVKLNNILETSRFKNRSFNDVHQDLNIPIPDPIILNSHSEQPVAKKAKLDPSLNQDGTKVMILPTGVVSTNKNIVELIEQVKPHIRKLVEDSNLIKMWISFMIPKIEDGNNFGVSIQEDTLAEVQSVESEAAAFFDQISRYYVSRGKLISKVAKYPHIEDYRKSVQELDEKEYLSLWLVMSEIRNRYCALHDIVLKNLDKIKKPRPSNATESLY
;
A
#
# COMPACT_ATOMS: atom_id res chain seq x y z
N MET A 1 -2.69 -8.01 -41.35
CA MET A 1 -1.34 -7.43 -41.51
C MET A 1 -1.14 -6.14 -40.72
N ALA A 2 -2.01 -5.13 -40.84
CA ALA A 2 -1.86 -3.86 -40.10
C ALA A 2 -1.83 -4.01 -38.55
N GLU A 3 -2.64 -4.91 -38.00
CA GLU A 3 -2.68 -5.19 -36.55
C GLU A 3 -1.37 -5.81 -36.04
N SER A 4 -0.76 -6.70 -36.82
CA SER A 4 0.53 -7.32 -36.46
C SER A 4 1.67 -6.31 -36.42
N VAL A 5 1.64 -5.30 -37.30
CA VAL A 5 2.62 -4.20 -37.30
C VAL A 5 2.46 -3.37 -36.03
N LYS A 6 1.22 -2.97 -35.68
CA LYS A 6 0.95 -2.21 -34.44
C LYS A 6 1.40 -2.94 -33.17
N VAL A 7 1.22 -4.27 -33.12
CA VAL A 7 1.71 -5.08 -31.98
C VAL A 7 3.23 -5.06 -31.91
N GLN A 8 3.93 -5.12 -33.05
CA GLN A 8 5.38 -5.05 -33.08
C GLN A 8 5.89 -3.67 -32.63
N GLU A 9 5.27 -2.59 -33.11
CA GLU A 9 5.57 -1.22 -32.68
C GLU A 9 5.39 -1.06 -31.16
N TYR A 10 4.29 -1.58 -30.61
CA TYR A 10 4.05 -1.58 -29.16
C TYR A 10 5.15 -2.32 -28.38
N LYS A 11 5.57 -3.50 -28.85
CA LYS A 11 6.65 -4.27 -28.22
C LYS A 11 7.97 -3.50 -28.20
N GLU A 12 8.34 -2.86 -29.32
CA GLU A 12 9.57 -2.07 -29.40
C GLU A 12 9.51 -0.82 -28.52
N GLU A 13 8.36 -0.16 -28.42
CA GLU A 13 8.18 0.97 -27.52
C GLU A 13 8.30 0.55 -26.05
N VAL A 14 7.67 -0.57 -25.65
CA VAL A 14 7.83 -1.13 -24.29
C VAL A 14 9.29 -1.43 -23.97
N LYS A 15 10.04 -2.05 -24.90
CA LYS A 15 11.48 -2.32 -24.72
C LYS A 15 12.26 -1.03 -24.50
N LYS A 16 12.03 -0.02 -25.33
CA LYS A 16 12.71 1.28 -25.21
C LYS A 16 12.41 1.98 -23.90
N GLN A 17 11.14 1.99 -23.48
CA GLN A 17 10.72 2.59 -22.22
C GLN A 17 11.32 1.87 -21.02
N ALA A 18 11.29 0.53 -21.01
CA ALA A 18 11.85 -0.29 -19.94
C ALA A 18 13.37 -0.10 -19.81
N GLU A 19 14.12 -0.10 -20.92
CA GLU A 19 15.56 0.15 -20.89
C GLU A 19 15.88 1.56 -20.35
N SER A 20 15.15 2.59 -20.78
CA SER A 20 15.32 3.95 -20.24
C SER A 20 14.98 4.02 -18.75
N LEU A 21 13.93 3.31 -18.33
CA LEU A 21 13.51 3.25 -16.94
C LEU A 21 14.59 2.61 -16.06
N VAL A 22 15.16 1.48 -16.46
CA VAL A 22 16.22 0.82 -15.69
C VAL A 22 17.49 1.67 -15.66
N LEU A 23 17.93 2.19 -16.81
CA LEU A 23 19.22 2.88 -16.92
C LEU A 23 19.23 4.29 -16.31
N LYS A 24 18.07 4.97 -16.28
CA LYS A 24 17.97 6.36 -15.82
C LYS A 24 16.92 6.54 -14.72
N GLY A 25 15.71 6.04 -14.95
CA GLY A 25 14.58 6.26 -14.06
C GLY A 25 14.74 5.62 -12.67
N PHE A 26 15.28 4.40 -12.58
CA PHE A 26 15.51 3.71 -11.31
C PHE A 26 16.57 4.42 -10.45
N PRO A 27 17.78 4.75 -10.95
CA PRO A 27 18.74 5.56 -10.20
C PRO A 27 18.16 6.88 -9.66
N GLU A 28 17.46 7.63 -10.51
CA GLU A 28 16.82 8.90 -10.11
C GLU A 28 15.77 8.68 -9.01
N THR A 29 14.96 7.63 -9.15
CA THR A 29 13.92 7.28 -8.17
C THR A 29 14.52 6.84 -6.84
N ILE A 30 15.59 6.04 -6.85
CA ILE A 30 16.30 5.60 -5.64
C ILE A 30 16.83 6.81 -4.86
N VAL A 31 17.52 7.74 -5.54
CA VAL A 31 18.05 8.96 -4.92
C VAL A 31 16.92 9.82 -4.35
N LYS A 32 15.84 10.00 -5.11
CA LYS A 32 14.66 10.74 -4.66
C LYS A 32 14.05 10.13 -3.40
N LEU A 33 13.83 8.81 -3.37
CA LEU A 33 13.26 8.11 -2.22
C LEU A 33 14.18 8.18 -1.01
N ASN A 34 15.50 8.10 -1.21
CA ASN A 34 16.46 8.28 -0.13
C ASN A 34 16.35 9.69 0.48
N ASN A 35 16.25 10.73 -0.35
CA ASN A 35 16.06 12.09 0.13
C ASN A 35 14.73 12.27 0.90
N ILE A 36 13.64 11.62 0.45
CA ILE A 36 12.36 11.64 1.16
C ILE A 36 12.50 11.02 2.56
N LEU A 37 13.19 9.89 2.67
CA LEU A 37 13.41 9.21 3.95
C LEU A 37 14.25 10.02 4.94
N GLU A 38 15.07 10.96 4.45
CA GLU A 38 15.85 11.89 5.27
C GLU A 38 15.06 13.12 5.76
N THR A 39 13.86 13.36 5.23
CA THR A 39 13.00 14.47 5.68
C THR A 39 12.48 14.24 7.10
N SER A 40 12.14 15.31 7.81
CA SER A 40 11.60 15.22 9.18
C SER A 40 10.31 14.42 9.30
N ARG A 41 9.56 14.23 8.21
CA ARG A 41 8.35 13.39 8.18
C ARG A 41 8.66 11.89 8.31
N PHE A 42 9.86 11.47 7.91
CA PHE A 42 10.27 10.06 7.93
C PHE A 42 11.48 9.81 8.85
N LYS A 43 12.26 10.83 9.19
CA LYS A 43 13.44 10.74 10.06
C LYS A 43 13.09 11.14 11.50
N ASN A 44 13.78 10.55 12.48
CA ASN A 44 13.62 10.87 13.92
C ASN A 44 12.16 10.79 14.43
N ARG A 45 11.44 9.76 13.99
CA ARG A 45 10.00 9.59 14.24
C ARG A 45 9.69 9.37 15.72
N SER A 46 8.59 9.97 16.20
CA SER A 46 8.00 9.66 17.50
C SER A 46 6.55 9.22 17.35
N PHE A 47 6.12 8.20 18.10
CA PHE A 47 4.74 7.73 18.06
C PHE A 47 3.72 8.76 18.55
N ASN A 48 4.16 9.70 19.39
CA ASN A 48 3.31 10.79 19.86
C ASN A 48 2.95 11.78 18.73
N ASP A 49 3.71 11.81 17.63
CA ASP A 49 3.48 12.74 16.51
C ASP A 49 2.16 12.46 15.77
N VAL A 50 1.61 11.25 15.92
CA VAL A 50 0.40 10.81 15.20
C VAL A 50 -0.82 10.71 16.09
N HIS A 51 -0.75 11.07 17.37
CA HIS A 51 -1.93 11.02 18.24
C HIS A 51 -2.97 12.07 17.83
N GLN A 52 -4.25 11.68 17.86
CA GLN A 52 -5.37 12.58 17.56
C GLN A 52 -6.56 12.28 18.48
N ASP A 53 -7.17 13.35 19.02
CA ASP A 53 -8.39 13.24 19.81
C ASP A 53 -9.58 12.79 18.97
N LEU A 54 -10.34 11.85 19.52
CA LEU A 54 -11.50 11.25 18.85
C LEU A 54 -12.78 12.07 18.99
N ASN A 55 -12.78 13.11 19.83
CA ASN A 55 -13.97 13.93 20.10
C ASN A 55 -15.22 13.09 20.45
N ILE A 56 -15.06 12.02 21.23
CA ILE A 56 -16.17 11.23 21.78
C ILE A 56 -16.10 11.39 23.30
N PRO A 57 -17.14 11.92 23.97
CA PRO A 57 -17.14 12.08 25.41
C PRO A 57 -17.33 10.74 26.14
N ILE A 58 -16.82 10.65 27.37
CA ILE A 58 -17.12 9.55 28.29
C ILE A 58 -18.30 10.02 29.15
N PRO A 59 -19.46 9.31 29.14
CA PRO A 59 -20.59 9.67 29.99
C PRO A 59 -20.25 9.52 31.46
N ASP A 60 -20.82 10.40 32.29
CA ASP A 60 -20.68 10.31 33.74
C ASP A 60 -21.28 8.99 34.27
N PRO A 61 -20.68 8.40 35.32
CA PRO A 61 -21.22 7.20 35.94
C PRO A 61 -22.61 7.48 36.53
N ILE A 62 -23.54 6.56 36.31
CA ILE A 62 -24.86 6.63 36.96
C ILE A 62 -24.66 6.29 38.44
N ILE A 63 -24.81 7.28 39.32
CA ILE A 63 -24.77 7.08 40.77
C ILE A 63 -26.11 6.47 41.20
N LEU A 64 -26.13 5.16 41.44
CA LEU A 64 -27.26 4.47 42.07
C LEU A 64 -27.08 4.51 43.59
N ASN A 65 -27.71 5.49 44.24
CA ASN A 65 -27.82 5.49 45.70
C ASN A 65 -28.69 4.31 46.15
N SER A 66 -28.10 3.27 46.75
CA SER A 66 -28.83 2.12 47.28
C SER A 66 -29.64 2.41 48.57
N HIS A 67 -29.70 3.67 49.00
CA HIS A 67 -30.37 4.11 50.24
C HIS A 67 -31.63 4.95 50.01
N SER A 68 -32.14 5.06 48.78
CA SER A 68 -33.46 5.62 48.53
C SER A 68 -34.47 4.52 48.19
N GLU A 69 -35.38 4.24 49.12
CA GLU A 69 -36.63 3.49 48.92
C GLU A 69 -37.59 4.24 47.97
N GLN A 70 -37.16 4.54 46.74
CA GLN A 70 -38.07 5.04 45.71
C GLN A 70 -38.12 4.05 44.55
N PRO A 71 -39.34 3.69 44.08
CA PRO A 71 -39.51 2.69 43.05
C PRO A 71 -38.82 3.17 41.77
N VAL A 72 -38.03 2.28 41.17
CA VAL A 72 -37.39 2.46 39.86
C VAL A 72 -38.40 3.09 38.92
N ALA A 73 -38.23 4.38 38.60
CA ALA A 73 -39.12 5.08 37.70
C ALA A 73 -39.18 4.27 36.40
N LYS A 74 -40.37 3.74 36.09
CA LYS A 74 -40.63 3.01 34.85
C LYS A 74 -40.02 3.82 33.72
N LYS A 75 -39.14 3.17 32.94
CA LYS A 75 -38.64 3.69 31.65
C LYS A 75 -39.75 4.52 31.02
N ALA A 76 -39.51 5.82 30.85
CA ALA A 76 -40.45 6.69 30.15
C ALA A 76 -40.78 5.97 28.83
N LYS A 77 -42.06 5.62 28.64
CA LYS A 77 -42.51 5.05 27.37
C LYS A 77 -42.15 6.09 26.31
N LEU A 78 -41.17 5.75 25.47
CA LEU A 78 -40.92 6.48 24.24
C LEU A 78 -42.25 6.59 23.50
N ASP A 79 -42.64 7.81 23.19
CA ASP A 79 -43.86 8.13 22.47
C ASP A 79 -43.89 7.35 21.15
N PRO A 80 -44.84 6.43 20.92
CA PRO A 80 -44.94 5.67 19.68
C PRO A 80 -45.22 6.56 18.44
N SER A 81 -45.53 7.85 18.65
CA SER A 81 -45.63 8.88 17.60
C SER A 81 -44.29 9.26 16.98
N LEU A 82 -43.16 8.93 17.63
CA LEU A 82 -41.80 9.16 17.13
C LEU A 82 -41.21 7.93 16.43
N ASN A 83 -42.06 7.04 15.89
CA ASN A 83 -41.63 6.09 14.87
C ASN A 83 -41.29 6.86 13.59
N GLN A 84 -40.13 7.53 13.58
CA GLN A 84 -39.52 8.03 12.37
C GLN A 84 -39.25 6.83 11.46
N ASP A 85 -39.95 6.77 10.33
CA ASP A 85 -39.63 5.87 9.23
C ASP A 85 -38.19 6.15 8.77
N GLY A 86 -37.25 5.35 9.28
CA GLY A 86 -35.83 5.53 9.03
C GLY A 86 -34.99 4.46 9.72
N THR A 87 -33.81 4.18 9.16
CA THR A 87 -32.82 3.32 9.82
C THR A 87 -32.33 4.00 11.09
N LYS A 88 -32.40 3.31 12.24
CA LYS A 88 -31.84 3.82 13.50
C LYS A 88 -30.33 4.04 13.33
N VAL A 89 -29.88 5.30 13.32
CA VAL A 89 -28.47 5.67 13.27
C VAL A 89 -28.00 6.04 14.67
N MET A 90 -26.77 5.63 15.01
CA MET A 90 -26.13 6.07 16.23
C MET A 90 -25.79 7.55 16.12
N ILE A 91 -26.27 8.35 17.07
CA ILE A 91 -25.98 9.78 17.13
C ILE A 91 -24.70 9.99 17.92
N LEU A 92 -23.75 10.73 17.36
CA LEU A 92 -22.58 11.24 18.06
C LEU A 92 -22.87 12.67 18.52
N PRO A 93 -23.05 12.93 19.83
CA PRO A 93 -23.48 14.24 20.33
C PRO A 93 -22.51 15.38 19.96
N THR A 94 -21.25 15.04 19.76
CA THR A 94 -20.14 15.95 19.42
C THR A 94 -19.89 16.07 17.92
N GLY A 95 -20.73 15.46 17.08
CA GLY A 95 -20.62 15.50 15.63
C GLY A 95 -19.71 14.41 15.06
N VAL A 96 -18.96 14.75 14.01
CA VAL A 96 -18.17 13.78 13.23
C VAL A 96 -16.85 13.44 13.92
N VAL A 97 -16.52 12.14 13.98
CA VAL A 97 -15.16 11.68 14.31
C VAL A 97 -14.31 11.72 13.05
N SER A 98 -13.32 12.62 13.02
CA SER A 98 -12.46 12.79 11.85
C SER A 98 -11.44 11.64 11.69
N THR A 99 -10.96 11.46 10.46
CA THR A 99 -9.77 10.63 10.18
C THR A 99 -8.54 11.21 10.86
N ASN A 100 -7.53 10.38 11.12
CA ASN A 100 -6.27 10.85 11.66
C ASN A 100 -5.52 11.66 10.60
N LYS A 101 -5.42 12.98 10.77
CA LYS A 101 -4.85 13.88 9.77
C LYS A 101 -3.37 13.59 9.49
N ASN A 102 -2.59 13.28 10.53
CA ASN A 102 -1.18 12.98 10.41
C ASN A 102 -0.94 11.71 9.57
N ILE A 103 -1.74 10.67 9.81
CA ILE A 103 -1.69 9.43 9.03
C ILE A 103 -2.17 9.66 7.59
N VAL A 104 -3.24 10.43 7.40
CA VAL A 104 -3.75 10.76 6.05
C VAL A 104 -2.69 11.51 5.23
N GLU A 105 -2.05 12.54 5.80
CA GLU A 105 -0.97 13.29 5.15
C GLU A 105 0.18 12.37 4.73
N LEU A 106 0.57 11.43 5.60
CA LEU A 106 1.62 10.46 5.27
C LEU A 106 1.17 9.49 4.17
N ILE A 107 -0.05 8.97 4.23
CA ILE A 107 -0.61 8.12 3.17
C ILE A 107 -0.59 8.85 1.83
N GLU A 108 -0.95 10.13 1.79
CA GLU A 108 -0.93 10.94 0.57
C GLU A 108 0.48 11.09 -0.03
N GLN A 109 1.52 11.09 0.81
CA GLN A 109 2.90 11.07 0.35
C GLN A 109 3.37 9.69 -0.12
N VAL A 110 2.99 8.61 0.59
CA VAL A 110 3.46 7.24 0.29
C VAL A 110 2.75 6.64 -0.92
N LYS A 111 1.43 6.85 -1.04
CA LYS A 111 0.57 6.18 -2.02
C LYS A 111 0.98 6.36 -3.49
N PRO A 112 1.44 7.55 -3.95
CA PRO A 112 1.96 7.71 -5.30
C PRO A 112 3.19 6.84 -5.59
N HIS A 113 4.05 6.61 -4.60
CA HIS A 113 5.25 5.79 -4.74
C HIS A 113 4.93 4.30 -4.83
N ILE A 114 3.95 3.83 -4.05
CA ILE A 114 3.43 2.46 -4.18
C ILE A 114 2.90 2.24 -5.59
N ARG A 115 2.01 3.12 -6.06
CA ARG A 115 1.42 3.04 -7.40
C ARG A 115 2.50 3.00 -8.47
N LYS A 116 3.49 3.89 -8.38
CA LYS A 116 4.57 3.95 -9.36
C LYS A 116 5.40 2.67 -9.37
N LEU A 117 5.69 2.06 -8.21
CA LEU A 117 6.41 0.79 -8.16
C LEU A 117 5.64 -0.34 -8.85
N VAL A 118 4.31 -0.40 -8.70
CA VAL A 118 3.46 -1.36 -9.42
C VAL A 118 3.54 -1.13 -10.94
N GLU A 119 3.37 0.12 -11.39
CA GLU A 119 3.41 0.47 -12.81
C GLU A 119 4.78 0.18 -13.45
N ASP A 120 5.86 0.58 -12.77
CA ASP A 120 7.23 0.35 -13.22
C ASP A 120 7.57 -1.16 -13.25
N SER A 121 7.18 -1.91 -12.22
CA SER A 121 7.40 -3.37 -12.18
C SER A 121 6.63 -4.09 -13.29
N ASN A 122 5.39 -3.66 -13.56
CA ASN A 122 4.59 -4.21 -14.65
C ASN A 122 5.26 -3.97 -16.02
N LEU A 123 5.84 -2.78 -16.23
CA LEU A 123 6.57 -2.47 -17.46
C LEU A 123 7.81 -3.36 -17.63
N ILE A 124 8.62 -3.53 -16.59
CA ILE A 124 9.81 -4.41 -16.62
C ILE A 124 9.41 -5.87 -16.84
N LYS A 125 8.34 -6.34 -16.19
CA LYS A 125 7.78 -7.69 -16.37
C LYS A 125 7.43 -7.94 -17.84
N MET A 126 6.73 -7.00 -18.47
CA MET A 126 6.35 -7.10 -19.89
C MET A 126 7.59 -7.08 -20.80
N TRP A 127 8.56 -6.22 -20.49
CA TRP A 127 9.81 -6.16 -21.24
C TRP A 127 10.56 -7.49 -21.21
N ILE A 128 10.83 -8.05 -20.03
CA ILE A 128 11.52 -9.35 -19.90
C ILE A 128 10.73 -10.44 -20.59
N SER A 129 9.40 -10.46 -20.43
CA SER A 129 8.52 -11.44 -21.10
C SER A 129 8.62 -11.38 -22.62
N PHE A 130 8.76 -10.19 -23.22
CA PHE A 130 9.00 -10.04 -24.66
C PHE A 130 10.40 -10.44 -25.11
N MET A 131 11.37 -10.50 -24.20
CA MET A 131 12.73 -10.94 -24.49
C MET A 131 12.91 -12.47 -24.40
N ILE A 132 11.93 -13.20 -23.82
CA ILE A 132 11.98 -14.67 -23.77
C ILE A 132 11.84 -15.23 -25.20
N PRO A 133 12.81 -16.03 -25.68
CA PRO A 133 12.81 -16.56 -27.04
C PRO A 133 11.88 -17.77 -27.16
N LYS A 134 11.72 -18.26 -28.40
CA LYS A 134 11.03 -19.53 -28.66
C LYS A 134 11.65 -20.67 -27.84
N ILE A 135 10.83 -21.57 -27.31
CA ILE A 135 11.29 -22.78 -26.59
C ILE A 135 12.07 -23.69 -27.55
N GLU A 136 13.24 -24.14 -27.10
CA GLU A 136 14.14 -25.05 -27.83
C GLU A 136 14.79 -26.05 -26.86
N ASP A 137 15.19 -27.21 -27.38
CA ASP A 137 15.93 -28.22 -26.64
C ASP A 137 17.41 -27.81 -26.52
N GLY A 138 17.80 -27.31 -25.35
CA GLY A 138 19.17 -26.91 -25.03
C GLY A 138 19.43 -25.39 -25.10
N ASN A 139 20.63 -24.97 -24.66
CA ASN A 139 21.03 -23.56 -24.57
C ASN A 139 20.10 -22.65 -23.75
N ASN A 140 19.43 -23.20 -22.73
CA ASN A 140 18.41 -22.49 -21.94
C ASN A 140 18.96 -21.77 -20.69
N PHE A 141 20.28 -21.73 -20.47
CA PHE A 141 20.85 -21.03 -19.30
C PHE A 141 20.52 -19.53 -19.27
N GLY A 142 20.59 -18.83 -20.40
CA GLY A 142 20.18 -17.42 -20.41
C GLY A 142 18.68 -17.24 -20.25
N VAL A 143 17.88 -18.23 -20.68
CA VAL A 143 16.42 -18.23 -20.49
C VAL A 143 16.08 -18.42 -19.00
N SER A 144 16.78 -19.30 -18.28
CA SER A 144 16.56 -19.46 -16.83
C SER A 144 16.90 -18.18 -16.06
N ILE A 145 17.94 -17.43 -16.48
CA ILE A 145 18.23 -16.10 -15.90
C ILE A 145 17.08 -15.11 -16.16
N GLN A 146 16.47 -15.14 -17.34
CA GLN A 146 15.30 -14.32 -17.63
C GLN A 146 14.11 -14.71 -16.73
N GLU A 147 13.86 -16.00 -16.54
CA GLU A 147 12.79 -16.52 -15.69
C GLU A 147 13.00 -16.14 -14.22
N ASP A 148 14.21 -16.28 -13.69
CA ASP A 148 14.54 -15.89 -12.31
C ASP A 148 14.37 -14.38 -12.10
N THR A 149 14.85 -13.57 -13.05
CA THR A 149 14.70 -12.10 -12.99
C THR A 149 13.22 -11.71 -13.09
N LEU A 150 12.46 -12.37 -13.97
CA LEU A 150 11.02 -12.13 -14.13
C LEU A 150 10.25 -12.47 -12.85
N ALA A 151 10.61 -13.57 -12.17
CA ALA A 151 10.00 -13.98 -10.91
C ALA A 151 10.22 -12.94 -9.80
N GLU A 152 11.43 -12.36 -9.69
CA GLU A 152 11.69 -11.29 -8.74
C GLU A 152 10.84 -10.03 -9.04
N VAL A 153 10.73 -9.64 -10.31
CA VAL A 153 9.89 -8.50 -10.71
C VAL A 153 8.41 -8.74 -10.38
N GLN A 154 7.90 -9.95 -10.60
CA GLN A 154 6.52 -10.33 -10.24
C GLN A 154 6.28 -10.33 -8.72
N SER A 155 7.27 -10.76 -7.95
CA SER A 155 7.25 -10.70 -6.49
C SER A 155 7.12 -9.26 -6.00
N VAL A 156 7.95 -8.35 -6.54
CA VAL A 156 7.90 -6.91 -6.21
C VAL A 156 6.57 -6.28 -6.60
N GLU A 157 6.03 -6.59 -7.78
CA GLU A 157 4.71 -6.09 -8.21
C GLU A 157 3.60 -6.51 -7.23
N SER A 158 3.62 -7.78 -6.81
CA SER A 158 2.62 -8.35 -5.89
C SER A 158 2.72 -7.74 -4.49
N GLU A 159 3.94 -7.54 -3.98
CA GLU A 159 4.18 -6.91 -2.69
C GLU A 159 3.74 -5.43 -2.71
N ALA A 160 4.05 -4.69 -3.78
CA ALA A 160 3.62 -3.32 -3.93
C ALA A 160 2.09 -3.19 -3.98
N ALA A 161 1.39 -4.11 -4.65
CA ALA A 161 -0.07 -4.18 -4.61
C ALA A 161 -0.59 -4.44 -3.18
N ALA A 162 0.06 -5.32 -2.42
CA ALA A 162 -0.30 -5.61 -1.04
C ALA A 162 -0.15 -4.39 -0.10
N PHE A 163 0.86 -3.54 -0.33
CA PHE A 163 1.00 -2.25 0.37
C PHE A 163 -0.17 -1.32 0.10
N PHE A 164 -0.65 -1.26 -1.15
CA PHE A 164 -1.81 -0.44 -1.51
C PHE A 164 -3.08 -0.91 -0.80
N ASP A 165 -3.30 -2.22 -0.72
CA ASP A 165 -4.45 -2.79 -0.01
C ASP A 165 -4.40 -2.54 1.50
N GLN A 166 -3.20 -2.47 2.09
CA GLN A 166 -3.03 -2.20 3.51
C GLN A 166 -3.61 -0.84 3.92
N ILE A 167 -3.44 0.18 3.07
CA ILE A 167 -3.99 1.52 3.30
C ILE A 167 -5.51 1.45 3.50
N SER A 168 -6.21 0.69 2.67
CA SER A 168 -7.67 0.51 2.78
C SER A 168 -8.05 -0.23 4.07
N ARG A 169 -7.25 -1.24 4.46
CA ARG A 169 -7.47 -2.00 5.71
C ARG A 169 -7.33 -1.13 6.96
N TYR A 170 -6.45 -0.14 6.96
CA TYR A 170 -6.31 0.82 8.06
C TYR A 170 -7.62 1.57 8.30
N TYR A 171 -8.18 2.21 7.26
CA TYR A 171 -9.43 2.98 7.38
C TYR A 171 -10.60 2.12 7.88
N VAL A 172 -10.74 0.90 7.35
CA VAL A 172 -11.78 -0.04 7.77
C VAL A 172 -11.60 -0.45 9.23
N SER A 173 -10.38 -0.79 9.63
CA SER A 173 -10.08 -1.23 11.00
C SER A 173 -10.30 -0.09 12.01
N ARG A 174 -9.81 1.10 11.68
CA ARG A 174 -9.98 2.31 12.50
C ARG A 174 -11.45 2.68 12.64
N GLY A 175 -12.21 2.66 11.55
CA GLY A 175 -13.65 2.92 11.58
C GLY A 175 -14.43 1.92 12.46
N LYS A 176 -14.11 0.62 12.36
CA LYS A 176 -14.69 -0.41 13.23
C LYS A 176 -14.39 -0.14 14.70
N LEU A 177 -13.16 0.26 15.01
CA LEU A 177 -12.74 0.51 16.39
C LEU A 177 -13.35 1.80 16.96
N ILE A 178 -13.43 2.87 16.18
CA ILE A 178 -14.16 4.09 16.55
C ILE A 178 -15.63 3.77 16.85
N SER A 179 -16.26 2.87 16.08
CA SER A 179 -17.63 2.44 16.37
C SER A 179 -17.77 1.75 17.73
N LYS A 180 -16.70 1.09 18.22
CA LYS A 180 -16.66 0.49 19.56
C LYS A 180 -16.49 1.55 20.63
N VAL A 181 -15.61 2.54 20.42
CA VAL A 181 -15.48 3.71 21.31
C VAL A 181 -16.82 4.43 21.46
N ALA A 182 -17.54 4.64 20.36
CA ALA A 182 -18.85 5.30 20.39
C ALA A 182 -19.94 4.47 21.11
N LYS A 183 -19.93 3.14 20.96
CA LYS A 183 -20.89 2.23 21.63
C LYS A 183 -20.58 2.03 23.11
N TYR A 184 -19.30 2.01 23.46
CA TYR A 184 -18.80 1.67 24.79
C TYR A 184 -17.77 2.70 25.25
N PRO A 185 -18.17 3.97 25.42
CA PRO A 185 -17.24 5.06 25.71
C PRO A 185 -16.52 4.92 27.06
N HIS A 186 -17.08 4.12 27.98
CA HIS A 186 -16.53 3.80 29.29
C HIS A 186 -15.46 2.69 29.28
N ILE A 187 -15.22 2.04 28.14
CA ILE A 187 -14.14 1.05 27.99
C ILE A 187 -12.92 1.76 27.42
N GLU A 188 -11.95 2.08 28.29
CA GLU A 188 -10.75 2.84 27.92
C GLU A 188 -9.87 2.11 26.89
N ASP A 189 -9.82 0.77 26.95
CA ASP A 189 -9.04 -0.05 26.01
C ASP A 189 -9.40 0.21 24.55
N TYR A 190 -10.66 0.56 24.24
CA TYR A 190 -11.04 0.89 22.86
C TYR A 190 -10.40 2.19 22.39
N ARG A 191 -10.23 3.18 23.26
CA ARG A 191 -9.54 4.44 22.91
C ARG A 191 -8.05 4.20 22.75
N LYS A 192 -7.45 3.44 23.69
CA LYS A 192 -6.04 3.07 23.61
C LYS A 192 -5.75 2.25 22.34
N SER A 193 -6.64 1.32 21.98
CA SER A 193 -6.52 0.54 20.76
C SER A 193 -6.53 1.41 19.49
N VAL A 194 -7.24 2.55 19.48
CA VAL A 194 -7.22 3.47 18.32
C VAL A 194 -5.85 4.13 18.21
N GLN A 195 -5.27 4.56 19.33
CA GLN A 195 -3.91 5.10 19.37
C GLN A 195 -2.89 4.06 18.88
N GLU A 196 -2.94 2.84 19.41
CA GLU A 196 -2.05 1.75 18.99
C GLU A 196 -2.19 1.42 17.49
N LEU A 197 -3.41 1.48 16.96
CA LEU A 197 -3.65 1.28 15.53
C LEU A 197 -3.04 2.41 14.69
N ASP A 198 -3.16 3.66 15.13
CA ASP A 198 -2.57 4.82 14.46
C ASP A 198 -1.03 4.77 14.52
N GLU A 199 -0.44 4.38 15.65
CA GLU A 199 1.01 4.18 15.82
C GLU A 199 1.55 3.04 14.95
N LYS A 200 0.83 1.91 14.90
CA LYS A 200 1.16 0.78 14.02
C LYS A 200 1.17 1.23 12.56
N GLU A 201 0.14 1.96 12.12
CA GLU A 201 0.07 2.43 10.73
C GLU A 201 1.19 3.41 10.42
N TYR A 202 1.54 4.30 11.36
CA TYR A 202 2.65 5.21 11.22
C TYR A 202 3.98 4.48 10.98
N LEU A 203 4.29 3.47 11.79
CA LEU A 203 5.47 2.62 11.58
C LEU A 203 5.41 1.91 10.22
N SER A 204 4.24 1.38 9.86
CA SER A 204 4.06 0.64 8.62
C SER A 204 4.29 1.51 7.38
N LEU A 205 3.83 2.76 7.36
CA LEU A 205 4.01 3.66 6.22
C LEU A 205 5.48 4.00 5.99
N TRP A 206 6.26 4.15 7.06
CA TRP A 206 7.71 4.31 6.92
C TRP A 206 8.39 3.04 6.42
N LEU A 207 8.00 1.86 6.92
CA LEU A 207 8.52 0.59 6.43
C LEU A 207 8.25 0.45 4.94
N VAL A 208 7.02 0.72 4.50
CA VAL A 208 6.63 0.70 3.08
C VAL A 208 7.50 1.63 2.24
N MET A 209 7.75 2.87 2.67
CA MET A 209 8.65 3.78 1.93
C MET A 209 10.08 3.26 1.83
N SER A 210 10.59 2.65 2.90
CA SER A 210 11.91 2.03 2.91
C SER A 210 11.96 0.83 1.96
N GLU A 211 10.94 -0.01 1.98
CA GLU A 211 10.83 -1.17 1.09
C GLU A 211 10.69 -0.77 -0.36
N ILE A 212 9.90 0.25 -0.70
CA ILE A 212 9.82 0.75 -2.08
C ILE A 212 11.22 1.13 -2.60
N ARG A 213 12.00 1.88 -1.81
CA ARG A 213 13.39 2.22 -2.18
C ARG A 213 14.23 0.96 -2.34
N ASN A 214 14.17 0.03 -1.38
CA ASN A 214 14.94 -1.20 -1.40
C ASN A 214 14.60 -2.06 -2.62
N ARG A 215 13.32 -2.13 -3.02
CA ARG A 215 12.87 -2.84 -4.22
C ARG A 215 13.38 -2.20 -5.50
N TYR A 216 13.36 -0.87 -5.62
CA TYR A 216 14.02 -0.21 -6.75
C TYR A 216 15.52 -0.53 -6.80
N CYS A 217 16.23 -0.52 -5.66
CA CYS A 217 17.64 -0.91 -5.61
C CYS A 217 17.86 -2.36 -6.06
N ALA A 218 17.07 -3.30 -5.54
CA ALA A 218 17.17 -4.72 -5.86
C ALA A 218 16.87 -4.98 -7.35
N LEU A 219 15.77 -4.41 -7.87
CA LEU A 219 15.42 -4.54 -9.29
C LEU A 219 16.48 -3.92 -10.20
N HIS A 220 17.00 -2.75 -9.85
CA HIS A 220 18.07 -2.12 -10.61
C HIS A 220 19.33 -2.98 -10.65
N ASP A 221 19.75 -3.50 -9.50
CA ASP A 221 20.97 -4.32 -9.37
C ASP A 221 20.84 -5.65 -10.12
N ILE A 222 19.75 -6.41 -9.92
CA ILE A 222 19.55 -7.71 -10.58
C ILE A 222 19.41 -7.57 -12.10
N VAL A 223 18.68 -6.55 -12.58
CA VAL A 223 18.50 -6.34 -14.02
C VAL A 223 19.81 -5.90 -14.67
N LEU A 224 20.55 -4.97 -14.08
CA LEU A 224 21.81 -4.51 -14.67
C LEU A 224 22.87 -5.60 -14.72
N LYS A 225 23.04 -6.38 -13.64
CA LYS A 225 24.01 -7.48 -13.61
C LYS A 225 23.74 -8.54 -14.67
N ASN A 226 22.47 -8.72 -15.04
CA ASN A 226 22.02 -9.74 -15.98
C ASN A 226 21.60 -9.19 -17.34
N LEU A 227 21.85 -7.89 -17.61
CA LEU A 227 21.29 -7.19 -18.77
C LEU A 227 21.62 -7.87 -20.11
N ASP A 228 22.84 -8.36 -20.27
CA ASP A 228 23.26 -9.05 -21.50
C ASP A 228 22.46 -10.34 -21.72
N LYS A 229 22.22 -11.12 -20.67
CA LYS A 229 21.44 -12.36 -20.74
C LYS A 229 19.95 -12.10 -20.87
N ILE A 230 19.45 -11.03 -20.25
CA ILE A 230 18.07 -10.57 -20.44
C ILE A 230 17.85 -10.18 -21.90
N LYS A 231 18.80 -9.49 -22.54
CA LYS A 231 18.64 -9.04 -23.93
C LYS A 231 18.96 -10.13 -24.96
N LYS A 232 19.92 -11.01 -24.67
CA LYS A 232 20.43 -12.06 -25.56
C LYS A 232 20.65 -13.35 -24.76
N PRO A 233 19.58 -14.10 -24.47
CA PRO A 233 19.67 -15.29 -23.61
C PRO A 233 20.40 -16.46 -24.27
N ARG A 234 20.36 -16.54 -25.61
CA ARG A 234 21.10 -17.54 -26.39
C ARG A 234 22.28 -16.88 -27.11
N PRO A 235 23.44 -17.53 -27.20
CA PRO A 235 24.50 -17.08 -28.09
C PRO A 235 23.94 -17.05 -29.52
N SER A 236 24.22 -15.99 -30.26
CA SER A 236 23.97 -15.96 -31.70
C SER A 236 24.81 -17.08 -32.30
N ASN A 237 24.18 -18.18 -32.72
CA ASN A 237 24.90 -19.19 -33.47
C ASN A 237 25.45 -18.49 -34.72
N ALA A 238 26.77 -18.43 -34.84
CA ALA A 238 27.46 -18.04 -36.06
C ALA A 238 27.30 -19.15 -37.13
N THR A 239 26.07 -19.57 -37.39
CA THR A 239 25.69 -20.55 -38.42
C THR A 239 25.08 -19.86 -39.64
N GLU A 240 25.44 -18.60 -39.88
CA GLU A 240 25.28 -17.92 -41.19
C GLU A 240 26.62 -17.79 -41.94
N SER A 241 27.67 -18.52 -41.52
CA SER A 241 29.00 -18.45 -42.17
C SER A 241 29.33 -19.66 -43.06
N LEU A 242 28.36 -20.47 -43.47
CA LEU A 242 28.56 -21.56 -44.42
C LEU A 242 27.34 -21.70 -45.35
N TYR A 243 27.16 -20.74 -46.27
CA TYR A 243 26.60 -20.96 -47.59
C TYR A 243 27.22 -19.97 -48.57
#